data_AF-A0A2N1TRB1-F1
#
_entry.id   AF-A0A2N1TRB1-F1
#
_cell.length_a   1.000
_cell.length_b   1.000
_cell.length_c   1.000
_cell.angle_alpha   90.00
_cell.angle_beta   90.00
_cell.angle_gamma   90.00
#
_symmetry.space_group_name_H-M   'P 1'
#
loop_
_entity.id
_entity.type
_entity.pdbx_description
1 polymer ?
#
loop_
_entity_poly.entity_id
_entity_poly.type
_entity_poly.pdbx_seq_one_letter_code
_entity_poly.pdbx_strand_id
1 'polypeptide(L)'
;MTETTTALAIMFADIAQSTKLYDKIGNTAAHALISSCINVMSEVCAAHSGTIVKTIGDEIMCTFPTAKDAVDAAMRMQAALDKIPEADPAGYYSPDIYVGIDYGPVIQENADVFGDAVNVAARMVKMAKRRQIVTTQPVVDALPQDYSEYCRCIDNVLVKGKTEELAVYEIVWEREKITVALKSSGEGRSPIKHRLKLQFGEKQFEVSDSRPAISIGRLDHNDIVVDDNRVSRFHARIEYRKDKYFIIDQSTNGTYVTEDGSETVLIQRDELQLGNSGLLDLCSEKPSHSSLTAITYTTSYFKALEPETATDAAD
;
A
#
# COMPACT_ATOMS: atom_id res chain seq x y z
N MET A 1 26.11 34.20 -5.11
CA MET A 1 24.76 34.30 -4.53
C MET A 1 24.58 33.06 -3.68
N THR A 2 24.31 33.20 -2.39
CA THR A 2 23.94 32.08 -1.54
C THR A 2 22.58 31.60 -2.00
N GLU A 3 22.48 30.38 -2.55
CA GLU A 3 21.21 29.77 -2.89
C GLU A 3 20.39 29.61 -1.61
N THR A 4 19.32 30.40 -1.48
CA THR A 4 18.41 30.29 -0.35
C THR A 4 17.52 29.08 -0.59
N THR A 5 17.90 27.94 -0.02
CA THR A 5 17.09 26.73 -0.07
C THR A 5 16.01 26.79 1.01
N THR A 6 14.76 26.62 0.62
CA THR A 6 13.61 26.60 1.55
C THR A 6 13.01 25.20 1.54
N ALA A 7 12.63 24.66 2.70
CA ALA A 7 11.92 23.38 2.77
C ALA A 7 10.45 23.55 2.42
N LEU A 8 9.96 22.82 1.42
CA LEU A 8 8.56 22.83 0.99
C LEU A 8 8.08 21.40 0.75
N ALA A 9 6.77 21.20 0.90
CA ALA A 9 6.13 19.98 0.44
C ALA A 9 5.80 20.11 -1.04
N ILE A 10 6.22 19.13 -1.82
CA ILE A 10 5.94 19.03 -3.26
C ILE A 10 4.91 17.94 -3.45
N MET A 11 3.83 18.26 -4.17
CA MET A 11 2.77 17.31 -4.49
C MET A 11 2.57 17.25 -5.99
N PHE A 12 2.49 16.04 -6.51
CA PHE A 12 1.95 15.73 -7.82
C PHE A 12 0.60 15.03 -7.65
N ALA A 13 -0.41 15.47 -8.40
CA ALA A 13 -1.72 14.83 -8.44
C ALA A 13 -2.15 14.61 -9.89
N ASP A 14 -2.37 13.35 -10.26
CA ASP A 14 -2.62 12.90 -11.64
C ASP A 14 -3.98 12.20 -11.75
N ILE A 15 -4.71 12.43 -12.85
CA ILE A 15 -6.05 11.87 -13.05
C ILE A 15 -5.95 10.42 -13.53
N ALA A 16 -6.56 9.51 -12.78
CA ALA A 16 -6.45 8.09 -13.03
C ALA A 16 -7.09 7.69 -14.37
N GLN A 17 -6.30 7.02 -15.20
CA GLN A 17 -6.72 6.44 -16.49
C GLN A 17 -7.36 7.46 -17.46
N SER A 18 -6.93 8.71 -17.43
CA SER A 18 -7.46 9.80 -18.25
C SER A 18 -7.50 9.49 -19.75
N THR A 19 -6.52 8.77 -20.28
CA THR A 19 -6.50 8.35 -21.70
C THR A 19 -7.75 7.53 -22.07
N LYS A 20 -8.25 6.69 -21.16
CA LYS A 20 -9.46 5.89 -21.41
C LYS A 20 -10.73 6.74 -21.40
N LEU A 21 -10.71 7.96 -20.86
CA LEU A 21 -11.83 8.89 -20.94
C LEU A 21 -12.02 9.37 -22.38
N TYR A 22 -10.94 9.71 -23.07
CA TYR A 22 -10.99 10.14 -24.47
C TYR A 22 -11.62 9.08 -25.39
N ASP A 23 -11.24 7.81 -25.20
CA ASP A 23 -11.79 6.69 -25.98
C ASP A 23 -13.29 6.46 -25.73
N LYS A 24 -13.77 6.74 -24.50
CA LYS A 24 -15.13 6.39 -24.08
C LYS A 24 -16.15 7.48 -24.28
N ILE A 25 -15.82 8.71 -23.87
CA ILE A 25 -16.76 9.84 -23.88
C ILE A 25 -16.40 10.89 -24.94
N GLY A 26 -15.32 10.65 -25.71
CA GLY A 26 -14.88 11.53 -26.78
C GLY A 26 -14.12 12.76 -26.27
N ASN A 27 -13.39 13.40 -27.19
CA ASN A 27 -12.41 14.44 -26.86
C ASN A 27 -13.01 15.64 -26.10
N THR A 28 -14.16 16.16 -26.55
CA THR A 28 -14.75 17.37 -25.96
C THR A 28 -15.24 17.13 -24.53
N ALA A 29 -15.94 16.02 -24.28
CA ALA A 29 -16.45 15.70 -22.96
C ALA A 29 -15.33 15.29 -21.99
N ALA A 30 -14.35 14.51 -22.46
CA ALA A 30 -13.17 14.15 -21.67
C ALA A 30 -12.37 15.39 -21.26
N HIS A 31 -12.12 16.31 -22.20
CA HIS A 31 -11.42 17.55 -21.90
C HIS A 31 -12.18 18.42 -20.88
N ALA A 32 -13.50 18.54 -21.01
CA ALA A 32 -14.33 19.28 -20.06
C ALA A 32 -14.29 18.66 -18.66
N LEU A 33 -14.35 17.33 -18.55
CA LEU A 33 -14.26 16.61 -17.28
C LEU A 33 -12.89 16.78 -16.63
N ILE A 34 -11.81 16.59 -17.39
CA ILE A 34 -10.43 16.80 -16.91
C ILE A 34 -10.25 18.24 -16.42
N SER A 35 -10.72 19.22 -17.18
CA SER A 35 -10.67 20.64 -16.79
C SER A 35 -11.42 20.89 -15.48
N SER A 36 -12.59 20.28 -15.30
CA SER A 36 -13.37 20.37 -14.06
C SER A 36 -12.60 19.80 -12.86
N CYS A 37 -11.94 18.65 -13.05
CA CYS A 37 -11.14 18.01 -12.00
C CYS A 37 -9.93 18.87 -11.62
N ILE A 38 -9.20 19.39 -12.61
CA ILE A 38 -8.07 20.30 -12.38
C ILE A 38 -8.53 21.55 -11.63
N ASN A 39 -9.68 22.12 -11.96
CA ASN A 39 -10.23 23.28 -11.25
C ASN A 39 -10.53 22.94 -9.79
N VAL A 40 -11.21 21.82 -9.52
CA VAL A 40 -11.49 21.35 -8.15
C VAL A 40 -10.21 21.15 -7.36
N MET A 41 -9.20 20.49 -7.95
CA MET A 41 -7.90 20.30 -7.29
C MET A 41 -7.19 21.65 -7.05
N SER A 42 -7.26 22.59 -8.00
CA SER A 42 -6.65 23.91 -7.86
C SER A 42 -7.30 24.72 -6.73
N GLU A 43 -8.63 24.66 -6.60
CA GLU A 43 -9.36 25.30 -5.50
C GLU A 43 -8.97 24.71 -4.14
N VAL A 44 -8.87 23.38 -4.04
CA VAL A 44 -8.43 22.71 -2.81
C VAL A 44 -6.98 23.07 -2.48
N CYS A 45 -6.09 23.10 -3.48
CA CYS A 45 -4.70 23.50 -3.30
C CYS A 45 -4.62 24.89 -2.65
N ALA A 46 -5.32 25.88 -3.21
CA ALA A 46 -5.34 27.25 -2.68
C ALA A 46 -5.97 27.33 -1.27
N ALA A 47 -7.02 26.56 -0.99
CA ALA A 47 -7.68 26.53 0.32
C ALA A 47 -6.78 25.99 1.45
N HIS A 48 -5.76 25.21 1.10
CA HIS A 48 -4.78 24.62 2.02
C HIS A 48 -3.41 25.31 1.92
N SER A 49 -3.37 26.60 1.59
CA SER A 49 -2.13 27.39 1.49
C SER A 49 -1.15 26.93 0.41
N GLY A 50 -1.60 26.10 -0.53
CA GLY A 50 -0.80 25.61 -1.63
C GLY A 50 -0.71 26.58 -2.80
N THR A 51 0.33 26.42 -3.60
CA THR A 51 0.54 27.14 -4.86
C THR A 51 0.71 26.15 -6.00
N ILE A 52 -0.10 26.29 -7.05
CA ILE A 52 0.08 25.56 -8.31
C ILE A 52 1.32 26.10 -9.00
N VAL A 53 2.31 25.24 -9.21
CA VAL A 53 3.53 25.57 -9.96
C VAL A 53 3.24 25.47 -11.45
N LYS A 54 2.69 24.34 -11.87
CA LYS A 54 2.34 24.08 -13.27
C LYS A 54 1.34 22.94 -13.40
N THR A 55 0.68 22.89 -14.55
CA THR A 55 -0.13 21.77 -15.05
C THR A 55 0.66 21.03 -16.14
N ILE A 56 0.62 19.69 -16.11
CA ILE A 56 1.29 18.81 -17.07
C ILE A 56 0.22 17.88 -17.64
N GLY A 57 -0.53 18.38 -18.63
CA GLY A 57 -1.70 17.66 -19.14
C GLY A 57 -2.81 17.59 -18.10
N ASP A 58 -3.10 16.39 -17.62
CA ASP A 58 -4.07 16.06 -16.58
C ASP A 58 -3.47 15.99 -15.16
N GLU A 59 -2.15 16.14 -15.04
CA GLU A 59 -1.43 16.20 -13.77
C GLU A 59 -1.24 17.66 -13.30
N ILE A 60 -1.34 17.89 -11.99
CA ILE A 60 -0.95 19.16 -11.36
C ILE A 60 0.28 18.99 -10.48
N MET A 61 1.18 19.97 -10.53
CA MET A 61 2.31 20.11 -9.62
C MET A 61 2.06 21.28 -8.67
N CYS A 62 2.06 21.00 -7.37
CA CYS A 62 1.79 21.97 -6.31
C CYS A 62 2.94 22.03 -5.31
N THR A 63 3.08 23.18 -4.66
CA THR A 63 3.91 23.34 -3.46
C THR A 63 3.07 23.76 -2.28
N PHE A 64 3.45 23.31 -1.08
CA PHE A 64 2.85 23.72 0.18
C PHE A 64 3.93 24.11 1.20
N PRO A 65 3.64 25.06 2.11
CA PRO A 65 4.58 25.46 3.15
C PRO A 65 4.93 24.32 4.12
N THR A 66 3.98 23.42 4.40
CA THR A 66 4.17 22.31 5.34
C THR A 66 3.72 20.97 4.75
N ALA A 67 4.27 19.88 5.30
CA ALA A 67 3.82 18.52 5.00
C ALA A 67 2.33 18.32 5.33
N LYS A 68 1.87 18.90 6.44
CA LYS A 68 0.47 18.85 6.89
C LYS A 68 -0.47 19.46 5.86
N ASP A 69 -0.15 20.65 5.35
CA ASP A 69 -0.95 21.35 4.36
C ASP A 69 -1.11 20.51 3.08
N ALA A 70 -0.01 19.92 2.60
CA ALA A 70 -0.03 19.04 1.44
C ALA A 70 -0.88 17.78 1.65
N VAL A 71 -0.74 17.14 2.81
CA VAL A 71 -1.51 15.93 3.15
C VAL A 71 -3.00 16.22 3.29
N ASP A 72 -3.37 17.30 3.98
CA ASP A 72 -4.77 17.70 4.12
C ASP A 72 -5.38 18.06 2.75
N ALA A 73 -4.63 18.78 1.92
CA ALA A 73 -5.05 19.09 0.56
C ALA A 73 -5.29 17.82 -0.25
N ALA A 74 -4.36 16.86 -0.22
CA ALA A 74 -4.48 15.59 -0.93
C ALA A 74 -5.72 14.78 -0.50
N MET A 75 -5.97 14.66 0.81
CA MET A 75 -7.17 14.01 1.34
C MET A 75 -8.44 14.73 0.88
N ARG A 76 -8.42 16.07 0.91
CA ARG A 76 -9.57 16.89 0.51
C ARG A 76 -9.83 16.84 -0.99
N MET A 77 -8.79 16.74 -1.82
CA MET A 77 -8.90 16.60 -3.28
C MET A 77 -9.63 15.30 -3.64
N GLN A 78 -9.19 14.17 -3.08
CA GLN A 78 -9.86 12.89 -3.30
C GLN A 78 -11.36 12.97 -2.91
N ALA A 79 -11.66 13.50 -1.73
CA ALA A 79 -13.04 13.66 -1.26
C ALA A 79 -13.86 14.71 -2.03
N ALA A 80 -13.22 15.67 -2.71
CA ALA A 80 -13.90 16.68 -3.52
C ALA A 80 -14.27 16.12 -4.89
N LEU A 81 -13.40 15.31 -5.49
CA LEU A 81 -13.64 14.68 -6.78
C LEU A 81 -14.80 13.69 -6.72
N ASP A 82 -15.00 13.00 -5.59
CA ASP A 82 -16.18 12.14 -5.32
C ASP A 82 -17.53 12.89 -5.47
N LYS A 83 -17.52 14.23 -5.42
CA LYS A 83 -18.73 15.06 -5.56
C LYS A 83 -18.94 15.60 -6.97
N ILE A 84 -18.00 15.42 -7.89
CA ILE A 84 -18.20 15.79 -9.29
C ILE A 84 -19.29 14.86 -9.83
N PRO A 85 -20.44 15.41 -10.28
CA PRO A 85 -21.55 14.61 -10.80
C PRO A 85 -21.07 13.71 -11.93
N GLU A 86 -21.51 12.46 -11.92
CA GLU A 86 -21.28 11.55 -13.04
C GLU A 86 -21.78 12.24 -14.33
N ALA A 87 -20.87 12.45 -15.28
CA ALA A 87 -21.21 13.13 -16.51
C ALA A 87 -22.06 12.25 -17.47
N ASP A 88 -22.50 11.06 -17.05
CA ASP A 88 -23.15 10.10 -17.94
C ASP A 88 -24.16 9.17 -17.22
N PRO A 89 -25.40 9.01 -17.74
CA PRO A 89 -26.33 7.94 -17.33
C PRO A 89 -25.83 6.50 -17.58
N ALA A 90 -24.64 6.30 -18.19
CA ALA A 90 -24.01 4.99 -18.36
C ALA A 90 -23.20 4.48 -17.14
N GLY A 91 -23.20 5.20 -16.01
CA GLY A 91 -22.63 4.72 -14.73
C GLY A 91 -21.11 4.85 -14.61
N TYR A 92 -20.55 5.96 -15.09
CA TYR A 92 -19.13 6.26 -14.92
C TYR A 92 -18.86 7.03 -13.63
N TYR A 93 -18.17 6.35 -12.71
CA TYR A 93 -17.67 6.89 -11.45
C TYR A 93 -16.87 8.18 -11.63
N SER A 94 -16.93 9.07 -10.63
CA SER A 94 -16.06 10.24 -10.51
C SER A 94 -14.58 9.86 -10.70
N PRO A 95 -13.79 10.63 -11.47
CA PRO A 95 -12.41 10.29 -11.75
C PRO A 95 -11.56 10.38 -10.48
N ASP A 96 -10.93 9.25 -10.13
CA ASP A 96 -9.97 9.20 -9.03
C ASP A 96 -8.65 9.83 -9.43
N ILE A 97 -7.84 10.17 -8.44
CA ILE A 97 -6.48 10.66 -8.66
C ILE A 97 -5.43 9.78 -7.98
N TYR A 98 -4.24 9.80 -8.56
CA TYR A 98 -2.99 9.36 -7.95
C TYR A 98 -2.34 10.57 -7.28
N VAL A 99 -1.82 10.43 -6.06
CA VAL A 99 -1.12 11.53 -5.39
C VAL A 99 0.24 11.07 -4.89
N GLY A 100 1.27 11.86 -5.18
CA GLY A 100 2.63 11.69 -4.66
C GLY A 100 3.12 12.93 -3.94
N ILE A 101 3.61 12.78 -2.70
CA ILE A 101 4.08 13.89 -1.87
C ILE A 101 5.49 13.60 -1.35
N ASP A 102 6.37 14.58 -1.43
CA ASP A 102 7.65 14.59 -0.69
C ASP A 102 7.86 15.95 0.01
N TYR A 103 8.71 15.99 1.03
CA TYR A 103 9.03 17.20 1.78
C TYR A 103 10.53 17.36 1.90
N GLY A 104 11.05 18.52 1.51
CA GLY A 104 12.48 18.75 1.58
C GLY A 104 12.94 20.08 0.99
N PRO A 105 14.26 20.31 1.00
CA PRO A 105 14.85 21.54 0.48
C PRO A 105 14.64 21.66 -1.03
N VAL A 106 14.16 22.83 -1.46
CA VAL A 106 13.98 23.17 -2.88
C VAL A 106 14.53 24.55 -3.22
N ILE A 107 14.82 24.73 -4.51
CA ILE A 107 15.21 25.98 -5.13
C ILE A 107 14.00 26.50 -5.90
N GLN A 108 13.56 27.72 -5.58
CA GLN A 108 12.50 28.40 -6.33
C GLN A 108 13.13 29.41 -7.29
N GLU A 109 12.82 29.29 -8.58
CA GLU A 109 13.34 30.18 -9.62
C GLU A 109 12.28 30.44 -10.69
N ASN A 110 12.03 31.71 -11.05
CA ASN A 110 11.12 32.09 -12.15
C ASN A 110 9.73 31.40 -12.10
N ALA A 111 9.14 31.28 -10.90
CA ALA A 111 7.88 30.58 -10.63
C ALA A 111 7.90 29.05 -10.85
N ASP A 112 9.09 28.46 -11.00
CA ASP A 112 9.31 27.02 -11.01
C ASP A 112 10.04 26.55 -9.75
N VAL A 113 10.02 25.24 -9.50
CA VAL A 113 10.62 24.61 -8.33
C VAL A 113 11.49 23.43 -8.74
N PHE A 114 12.71 23.41 -8.23
CA PHE A 114 13.71 22.38 -8.49
C PHE A 114 14.25 21.81 -7.20
N GLY A 115 14.70 20.55 -7.25
CA GLY A 115 15.33 19.89 -6.12
C GLY A 115 15.05 18.41 -6.09
N ASP A 116 15.72 17.72 -5.18
CA ASP A 116 15.54 16.29 -4.99
C ASP A 116 14.10 15.96 -4.58
N ALA A 117 13.47 16.79 -3.73
CA ALA A 117 12.09 16.60 -3.31
C ALA A 117 11.09 16.60 -4.48
N VAL A 118 11.37 17.38 -5.53
CA VAL A 118 10.53 17.39 -6.75
C VAL A 118 10.63 16.05 -7.48
N ASN A 119 11.84 15.53 -7.64
CA ASN A 119 12.08 14.26 -8.33
C ASN A 119 11.48 13.07 -7.57
N VAL A 120 11.57 13.09 -6.24
CA VAL A 120 11.01 12.06 -5.37
C VAL A 120 9.48 12.09 -5.40
N ALA A 121 8.85 13.26 -5.26
CA ALA A 121 7.40 13.40 -5.34
C ALA A 121 6.84 12.94 -6.70
N ALA A 122 7.51 13.30 -7.80
CA ALA A 122 7.17 12.85 -9.15
C ALA A 122 7.31 11.33 -9.35
N ARG A 123 8.12 10.66 -8.51
CA ARG A 123 8.18 9.19 -8.48
C ARG A 123 7.04 8.61 -7.64
N MET A 124 6.70 9.22 -6.51
CA MET A 124 5.65 8.75 -5.61
C MET A 124 4.29 8.69 -6.32
N VAL A 125 3.95 9.72 -7.12
CA VAL A 125 2.68 9.74 -7.87
C VAL A 125 2.59 8.59 -8.88
N LYS A 126 3.71 8.22 -9.51
CA LYS A 126 3.78 7.09 -10.46
C LYS A 126 3.68 5.72 -9.78
N MET A 127 4.00 5.64 -8.49
CA MET A 127 3.85 4.42 -7.68
C MET A 127 2.45 4.29 -7.07
N ALA A 128 1.72 5.39 -6.98
CA ALA A 128 0.40 5.41 -6.37
C ALA A 128 -0.60 4.58 -7.18
N LYS A 129 -1.39 3.79 -6.45
CA LYS A 129 -2.56 3.08 -6.97
C LYS A 129 -3.77 4.01 -6.94
N ARG A 130 -4.88 3.56 -7.54
CA ARG A 130 -6.14 4.31 -7.62
C ARG A 130 -6.56 4.77 -6.22
N ARG A 131 -6.87 6.08 -6.05
CA ARG A 131 -7.24 6.73 -4.78
C ARG A 131 -6.17 6.73 -3.69
N GLN A 132 -4.93 6.39 -4.03
CA GLN A 132 -3.84 6.30 -3.06
C GLN A 132 -3.09 7.63 -3.00
N ILE A 133 -2.72 8.03 -1.78
CA ILE A 133 -1.81 9.12 -1.50
C ILE A 133 -0.51 8.47 -1.02
N VAL A 134 0.55 8.58 -1.81
CA VAL A 134 1.86 8.00 -1.51
C VAL A 134 2.82 9.11 -1.10
N THR A 135 3.58 8.84 -0.05
CA THR A 135 4.52 9.79 0.52
C THR A 135 5.76 9.09 1.08
N THR A 136 6.63 9.84 1.76
CA THR A 136 7.99 9.45 2.14
C THR A 136 8.22 9.70 3.63
N GLN A 137 9.30 9.13 4.16
CA GLN A 137 9.71 9.37 5.55
C GLN A 137 9.82 10.86 5.92
N PRO A 138 10.46 11.74 5.11
CA PRO A 138 10.53 13.18 5.43
C PRO A 138 9.18 13.87 5.60
N VAL A 139 8.15 13.44 4.87
CA VAL A 139 6.80 13.96 5.04
C VAL A 139 6.23 13.49 6.37
N VAL A 140 6.34 12.20 6.68
CA VAL A 140 5.86 11.61 7.93
C VAL A 140 6.52 12.24 9.15
N ASP A 141 7.83 12.47 9.10
CA ASP A 141 8.59 13.11 10.19
C ASP A 141 8.18 14.58 10.40
N ALA A 142 7.73 15.24 9.34
CA ALA A 142 7.26 16.63 9.37
C ALA A 142 5.75 16.76 9.69
N LEU A 143 5.03 15.65 9.83
CA LEU A 143 3.62 15.66 10.22
C LEU A 143 3.46 15.76 11.75
N PRO A 144 2.39 16.39 12.24
CA PRO A 144 2.04 16.34 13.66
C PRO A 144 1.76 14.91 14.16
N GLN A 145 1.94 14.65 15.45
CA GLN A 145 1.87 13.30 16.02
C GLN A 145 0.51 12.58 15.81
N ASP A 146 -0.58 13.33 15.78
CA ASP A 146 -1.94 12.82 15.52
C ASP A 146 -2.11 12.31 14.08
N TYR A 147 -1.21 12.63 13.14
CA TYR A 147 -1.25 12.08 11.78
C TYR A 147 -0.66 10.68 11.66
N SER A 148 -0.02 10.18 12.72
CA SER A 148 0.63 8.86 12.73
C SER A 148 -0.33 7.72 12.37
N GLU A 149 -1.60 7.81 12.77
CA GLU A 149 -2.64 6.80 12.47
C GLU A 149 -3.07 6.76 10.99
N TYR A 150 -2.80 7.84 10.27
CA TYR A 150 -3.07 7.95 8.84
C TYR A 150 -1.89 7.44 8.01
N CYS A 151 -0.70 7.27 8.60
CA CYS A 151 0.51 6.92 7.87
C CYS A 151 0.79 5.41 7.94
N ARG A 152 0.73 4.72 6.80
CA ARG A 152 1.09 3.30 6.69
C ARG A 152 2.34 3.12 5.85
N CYS A 153 3.42 2.60 6.41
CA CYS A 153 4.59 2.20 5.59
C CYS A 153 4.16 1.10 4.61
N ILE A 154 4.43 1.27 3.33
CA ILE A 154 4.02 0.35 2.26
C ILE A 154 5.20 -0.25 1.47
N ASP A 155 6.37 0.40 1.46
CA ASP A 155 7.55 -0.07 0.72
C ASP A 155 8.83 0.64 1.18
N ASN A 156 9.99 0.11 0.79
CA ASN A 156 11.29 0.78 0.87
C ASN A 156 11.93 0.81 -0.52
N VAL A 157 12.26 2.00 -1.01
CA VAL A 157 12.67 2.17 -2.42
C VAL A 157 14.04 2.82 -2.52
N LEU A 158 14.94 2.20 -3.27
CA LEU A 158 16.19 2.83 -3.68
C LEU A 158 15.93 3.96 -4.67
N VAL A 159 16.35 5.18 -4.33
CA VAL A 159 16.29 6.35 -5.21
C VAL A 159 17.54 6.39 -6.09
N LYS A 160 17.37 6.51 -7.42
CA LYS A 160 18.47 6.56 -8.37
C LYS A 160 19.39 7.73 -8.01
N GLY A 161 20.64 7.42 -7.64
CA GLY A 161 21.62 8.42 -7.19
C GLY A 161 21.79 8.55 -5.67
N LYS A 162 21.03 7.80 -4.86
CA LYS A 162 21.19 7.69 -3.41
C LYS A 162 21.62 6.28 -2.99
N THR A 163 22.43 6.19 -1.94
CA THR A 163 22.93 4.94 -1.34
C THR A 163 21.98 4.34 -0.30
N GLU A 164 21.00 5.10 0.17
CA GLU A 164 20.07 4.70 1.23
C GLU A 164 18.66 4.44 0.67
N GLU A 165 17.98 3.43 1.23
CA GLU A 165 16.59 3.12 0.93
C GLU A 165 15.66 4.20 1.51
N LEU A 166 14.75 4.72 0.69
CA LEU A 166 13.74 5.66 1.12
C LEU A 166 12.45 4.91 1.48
N ALA A 167 12.04 4.98 2.76
CA ALA A 167 10.77 4.43 3.20
C ALA A 167 9.59 5.19 2.58
N VAL A 168 8.65 4.44 2.02
CA VAL A 168 7.46 4.92 1.32
C VAL A 168 6.23 4.60 2.16
N TYR A 169 5.39 5.60 2.33
CA TYR A 169 4.18 5.56 3.14
C TYR A 169 2.94 5.81 2.29
N GLU A 170 1.81 5.25 2.71
CA GLU A 170 0.48 5.63 2.26
C GLU A 170 -0.20 6.48 3.33
N ILE A 171 -0.84 7.57 2.90
CA ILE A 171 -1.78 8.29 3.74
C ILE A 171 -3.18 7.68 3.57
N VAL A 172 -3.68 7.04 4.63
CA VAL A 172 -4.98 6.39 4.70
C VAL A 172 -6.04 7.40 5.12
N TRP A 173 -6.88 7.82 4.18
CA TRP A 173 -7.79 8.96 4.37
C TRP A 173 -9.29 8.61 4.43
N GLU A 174 -9.66 7.37 4.07
CA GLU A 174 -11.05 6.91 4.11
C GLU A 174 -11.42 6.40 5.53
N ARG A 175 -12.48 6.95 6.13
CA ARG A 175 -12.91 6.65 7.53
C ARG A 175 -13.15 5.18 7.84
N GLU A 176 -13.64 4.39 6.88
CA GLU A 176 -13.80 2.94 7.04
C GLU A 176 -12.44 2.23 7.14
N LYS A 177 -11.42 2.71 6.42
CA LYS A 177 -10.03 2.23 6.52
C LYS A 177 -9.36 2.72 7.79
N ILE A 178 -9.68 3.92 8.28
CA ILE A 178 -9.20 4.46 9.56
C ILE A 178 -9.75 3.63 10.73
N THR A 179 -11.02 3.22 10.72
CA THR A 179 -11.59 2.35 11.78
C THR A 179 -10.99 0.94 11.76
N VAL A 180 -10.63 0.41 10.59
CA VAL A 180 -9.85 -0.82 10.45
C VAL A 180 -8.41 -0.62 10.96
N ALA A 181 -7.81 0.55 10.72
CA ALA A 181 -6.50 0.96 11.25
C ALA A 181 -6.51 1.17 12.77
N LEU A 182 -7.59 1.71 13.34
CA LEU A 182 -7.80 1.93 14.78
C LEU A 182 -8.12 0.62 15.52
N LYS A 183 -8.86 -0.31 14.90
CA LYS A 183 -9.03 -1.66 15.45
C LYS A 183 -7.75 -2.51 15.35
N SER A 184 -6.79 -2.12 14.51
CA SER A 184 -5.40 -2.61 14.55
C SER A 184 -4.46 -1.76 15.40
N SER A 185 -4.94 -0.63 15.96
CA SER A 185 -4.16 0.27 16.83
C SER A 185 -4.57 0.09 18.29
N GLY A 186 -4.47 -1.15 18.77
CA GLY A 186 -4.34 -1.44 20.20
C GLY A 186 -2.86 -1.62 20.50
N GLU A 187 -2.28 -0.61 21.16
CA GLU A 187 -1.01 -0.65 21.89
C GLU A 187 0.28 -0.93 21.11
N GLY A 188 0.88 0.17 20.62
CA GLY A 188 2.32 0.30 20.40
C GLY A 188 2.93 -0.60 19.32
N ARG A 189 3.77 -0.03 18.46
CA ARG A 189 4.91 -0.79 17.93
C ARG A 189 5.85 -1.10 19.10
N SER A 190 5.44 -2.04 19.94
CA SER A 190 6.37 -2.95 20.59
C SER A 190 7.08 -3.71 19.45
N PRO A 191 8.38 -4.01 19.55
CA PRO A 191 9.17 -4.63 18.49
C PRO A 191 8.84 -6.12 18.31
N ILE A 192 7.55 -6.45 18.28
CA ILE A 192 7.01 -7.80 18.17
C ILE A 192 6.85 -8.08 16.68
N LYS A 193 7.78 -8.83 16.10
CA LYS A 193 7.66 -9.33 14.73
C LYS A 193 6.58 -10.40 14.67
N HIS A 194 5.75 -10.35 13.63
CA HIS A 194 4.71 -11.32 13.34
C HIS A 194 5.24 -12.33 12.30
N ARG A 195 5.15 -13.62 12.60
CA ARG A 195 5.43 -14.67 11.62
C ARG A 195 4.35 -15.75 11.67
N LEU A 196 3.94 -16.20 10.48
CA LEU A 196 3.17 -17.41 10.30
C LEU A 196 4.16 -18.51 9.92
N LYS A 197 4.25 -19.51 10.78
CA LYS A 197 4.98 -20.75 10.47
C LYS A 197 4.02 -21.72 9.81
N LEU A 198 4.47 -22.30 8.71
CA LEU A 198 3.79 -23.34 7.96
C LEU A 198 4.61 -24.61 8.02
N GLN A 199 3.98 -25.74 8.29
CA GLN A 199 4.62 -27.04 8.31
C GLN A 199 3.94 -27.95 7.29
N PHE A 200 4.73 -28.45 6.35
CA PHE A 200 4.32 -29.45 5.36
C PHE A 200 5.31 -30.62 5.37
N GLY A 201 4.84 -31.81 5.79
CA GLY A 201 5.73 -32.93 6.09
C GLY A 201 6.78 -32.54 7.13
N GLU A 202 8.07 -32.77 6.82
CA GLU A 202 9.19 -32.36 7.68
C GLU A 202 9.67 -30.91 7.42
N LYS A 203 9.17 -30.26 6.37
CA LYS A 203 9.63 -28.93 5.96
C LYS A 203 8.86 -27.83 6.67
N GLN A 204 9.60 -26.79 7.07
CA GLN A 204 9.06 -25.56 7.62
C GLN A 204 9.22 -24.40 6.66
N PHE A 205 8.19 -23.56 6.63
CA PHE A 205 8.15 -22.33 5.85
C PHE A 205 7.65 -21.19 6.73
N GLU A 206 7.97 -19.97 6.33
CA GLU A 206 7.59 -18.78 7.07
C GLU A 206 7.01 -17.72 6.13
N VAL A 207 5.93 -17.09 6.57
CA VAL A 207 5.41 -15.85 6.01
C VAL A 207 5.54 -14.76 7.07
N SER A 208 6.22 -13.67 6.74
CA SER A 208 6.51 -12.54 7.64
C SER A 208 6.72 -11.27 6.81
N ASP A 209 6.99 -10.12 7.45
CA ASP A 209 7.30 -8.87 6.74
C ASP A 209 8.42 -9.03 5.69
N SER A 210 9.44 -9.82 5.99
CA SER A 210 10.57 -10.09 5.09
C SER A 210 10.27 -11.09 3.97
N ARG A 211 9.21 -11.90 4.13
CA ARG A 211 8.74 -12.85 3.12
C ARG A 211 7.20 -12.82 3.11
N PRO A 212 6.60 -11.83 2.44
CA PRO A 212 5.19 -11.52 2.63
C PRO A 212 4.25 -12.46 1.87
N ALA A 213 4.76 -13.40 1.08
CA ALA A 213 3.95 -14.37 0.39
C ALA A 213 4.67 -15.70 0.20
N ILE A 214 3.88 -16.76 0.13
CA ILE A 214 4.36 -18.10 -0.21
C ILE A 214 3.35 -18.82 -1.10
N SER A 215 3.83 -19.40 -2.19
CA SER A 215 3.05 -20.14 -3.16
C SER A 215 2.98 -21.63 -2.84
N ILE A 216 1.83 -22.24 -3.10
CA ILE A 216 1.52 -23.64 -2.80
C ILE A 216 0.94 -24.27 -4.06
N GLY A 217 1.50 -25.41 -4.47
CA GLY A 217 1.00 -26.11 -5.65
C GLY A 217 1.83 -27.33 -6.00
N ARG A 218 1.42 -28.04 -7.06
CA ARG A 218 2.07 -29.30 -7.46
C ARG A 218 3.39 -29.12 -8.20
N LEU A 219 3.57 -28.00 -8.90
CA LEU A 219 4.79 -27.79 -9.66
C LEU A 219 5.94 -27.29 -8.78
N ASP A 220 7.16 -27.62 -9.18
CA ASP A 220 8.43 -27.37 -8.47
C ASP A 220 8.80 -25.90 -8.24
N HIS A 221 8.13 -24.99 -8.95
CA HIS A 221 8.28 -23.54 -8.80
C HIS A 221 7.41 -22.95 -7.69
N ASN A 222 6.55 -23.75 -7.04
CA ASN A 222 5.91 -23.31 -5.81
C ASN A 222 6.88 -23.45 -4.65
N ASP A 223 6.77 -22.56 -3.67
CA ASP A 223 7.57 -22.64 -2.46
C ASP A 223 7.24 -23.91 -1.65
N ILE A 224 5.94 -24.22 -1.51
CA ILE A 224 5.46 -25.49 -0.96
C ILE A 224 4.98 -26.36 -2.11
N VAL A 225 5.82 -27.32 -2.49
CA VAL A 225 5.52 -28.30 -3.53
C VAL A 225 4.78 -29.48 -2.91
N VAL A 226 3.53 -29.69 -3.33
CA VAL A 226 2.68 -30.80 -2.89
C VAL A 226 2.48 -31.78 -4.05
N ASP A 227 3.18 -32.91 -4.00
CA ASP A 227 3.19 -33.93 -5.05
C ASP A 227 1.94 -34.82 -4.99
N ASP A 228 0.79 -34.27 -5.38
CA ASP A 228 -0.47 -34.99 -5.51
C ASP A 228 -1.23 -34.51 -6.75
N ASN A 229 -1.60 -35.42 -7.66
CA ASN A 229 -2.24 -35.08 -8.93
C ASN A 229 -3.57 -34.31 -8.80
N ARG A 230 -4.22 -34.35 -7.63
CA ARG A 230 -5.43 -33.58 -7.32
C ARG A 230 -5.11 -32.11 -6.99
N VAL A 231 -3.87 -31.80 -6.65
CA VAL A 231 -3.41 -30.44 -6.40
C VAL A 231 -3.13 -29.74 -7.74
N SER A 232 -3.76 -28.58 -7.94
CA SER A 232 -3.48 -27.68 -9.06
C SER A 232 -2.01 -27.29 -9.15
N ARG A 233 -1.56 -26.99 -10.37
CA ARG A 233 -0.18 -26.56 -10.64
C ARG A 233 0.23 -25.34 -9.80
N PHE A 234 -0.68 -24.38 -9.69
CA PHE A 234 -0.69 -23.26 -8.75
C PHE A 234 -1.99 -23.39 -7.99
N HIS A 235 -1.94 -23.90 -6.76
CA HIS A 235 -3.16 -24.25 -6.02
C HIS A 235 -3.65 -23.09 -5.18
N ALA A 236 -2.78 -22.59 -4.31
CA ALA A 236 -3.10 -21.50 -3.41
C ALA A 236 -1.85 -20.70 -3.10
N ARG A 237 -2.05 -19.55 -2.46
CA ARG A 237 -0.96 -18.73 -1.93
C ARG A 237 -1.37 -18.20 -0.58
N ILE A 238 -0.41 -18.13 0.34
CA ILE A 238 -0.60 -17.40 1.59
C ILE A 238 0.09 -16.05 1.45
N GLU A 239 -0.62 -15.00 1.83
CA GLU A 239 -0.11 -13.63 1.84
C GLU A 239 -0.23 -13.04 3.24
N TYR A 240 0.82 -12.33 3.64
CA TYR A 240 0.79 -11.40 4.76
C TYR A 240 0.47 -10.00 4.23
N ARG A 241 -0.65 -9.45 4.69
CA ARG A 241 -1.09 -8.10 4.33
C ARG A 241 -1.90 -7.51 5.48
N LYS A 242 -1.62 -6.26 5.83
CA LYS A 242 -2.31 -5.53 6.93
C LYS A 242 -2.27 -6.32 8.27
N ASP A 243 -1.08 -6.78 8.66
CA ASP A 243 -0.81 -7.54 9.90
C ASP A 243 -1.62 -8.83 10.07
N LYS A 244 -2.10 -9.38 8.96
CA LYS A 244 -2.95 -10.58 8.90
C LYS A 244 -2.46 -11.50 7.81
N TYR A 245 -2.70 -12.79 8.00
CA TYR A 245 -2.43 -13.80 7.00
C TYR A 245 -3.71 -14.18 6.27
N PHE A 246 -3.62 -14.33 4.96
CA PHE A 246 -4.73 -14.74 4.11
C PHE A 246 -4.30 -15.93 3.28
N ILE A 247 -5.14 -16.94 3.19
CA ILE A 247 -5.04 -17.98 2.17
C ILE A 247 -5.90 -17.55 0.98
N ILE A 248 -5.34 -17.65 -0.22
CA ILE A 248 -6.00 -17.31 -1.48
C ILE A 248 -6.00 -18.58 -2.32
N ASP A 249 -7.18 -19.16 -2.53
CA ASP A 249 -7.34 -20.34 -3.37
C ASP A 249 -7.47 -19.92 -4.85
N GLN A 250 -6.74 -20.61 -5.73
CA GLN A 250 -6.79 -20.44 -7.18
C GLN A 250 -7.05 -21.78 -7.88
N SER A 251 -7.46 -22.79 -7.12
CA SER A 251 -7.44 -24.17 -7.55
C SER A 251 -8.75 -24.58 -8.22
N THR A 252 -8.73 -25.77 -8.82
CA THR A 252 -9.95 -26.38 -9.35
C THR A 252 -10.75 -27.06 -8.25
N ASN A 253 -10.09 -27.61 -7.23
CA ASN A 253 -10.71 -28.49 -6.23
C ASN A 253 -11.02 -27.79 -4.88
N GLY A 254 -10.55 -26.56 -4.71
CA GLY A 254 -10.68 -25.77 -3.49
C GLY A 254 -9.72 -26.22 -2.38
N THR A 255 -9.57 -25.35 -1.38
CA THR A 255 -8.78 -25.57 -0.17
C THR A 255 -9.71 -25.64 1.03
N TYR A 256 -9.55 -26.64 1.88
CA TYR A 256 -10.27 -26.79 3.13
C TYR A 256 -9.46 -26.17 4.26
N VAL A 257 -10.09 -25.29 5.05
CA VAL A 257 -9.47 -24.57 6.15
C VAL A 257 -10.18 -24.94 7.44
N THR A 258 -9.43 -25.49 8.40
CA THR A 258 -9.91 -25.85 9.73
C THR A 258 -9.11 -25.05 10.76
N GLU A 259 -9.72 -24.04 11.37
CA GLU A 259 -9.10 -23.32 12.49
C GLU A 259 -9.34 -24.06 13.80
N ASP A 260 -8.44 -23.88 14.77
CA ASP A 260 -8.57 -24.53 16.08
C ASP A 260 -9.89 -24.14 16.77
N GLY A 261 -10.76 -25.13 17.01
CA GLY A 261 -12.07 -24.93 17.64
C GLY A 261 -13.19 -24.50 16.68
N SER A 262 -12.93 -24.43 15.38
CA SER A 262 -13.92 -24.06 14.35
C SER A 262 -14.27 -25.24 13.43
N GLU A 263 -15.41 -25.14 12.75
CA GLU A 263 -15.75 -26.07 11.67
C GLU A 263 -14.86 -25.84 10.44
N THR A 264 -14.78 -26.87 9.58
CA THR A 264 -14.01 -26.78 8.33
C THR A 264 -14.75 -25.95 7.29
N VAL A 265 -14.07 -24.98 6.70
CA VAL A 265 -14.57 -24.12 5.62
C VAL A 265 -13.88 -24.51 4.31
N LEU A 266 -14.67 -24.73 3.26
CA LEU A 266 -14.14 -24.85 1.89
C LEU A 266 -14.05 -23.47 1.25
N ILE A 267 -12.88 -23.13 0.73
CA ILE A 267 -12.66 -21.96 -0.12
C ILE A 267 -12.30 -22.40 -1.54
N GLN A 268 -12.88 -21.76 -2.55
CA GLN A 268 -12.61 -22.10 -3.94
C GLN A 268 -12.64 -20.82 -4.79
N ARG A 269 -11.50 -20.46 -5.39
CA ARG A 269 -11.33 -19.19 -6.12
C ARG A 269 -11.69 -17.95 -5.28
N ASP A 270 -11.45 -18.06 -3.98
CA ASP A 270 -11.76 -17.03 -2.99
C ASP A 270 -10.61 -16.93 -1.98
N GLU A 271 -10.70 -15.95 -1.09
CA GLU A 271 -9.73 -15.71 -0.03
C GLU A 271 -10.36 -15.81 1.37
N LEU A 272 -9.56 -16.26 2.33
CA LEU A 272 -9.96 -16.33 3.74
C LEU A 272 -8.83 -15.83 4.63
N GLN A 273 -9.18 -15.04 5.64
CA GLN A 273 -8.23 -14.63 6.68
C GLN A 273 -7.96 -15.82 7.60
N LEU A 274 -6.67 -16.12 7.81
CA LEU A 274 -6.24 -17.14 8.77
C LEU A 274 -6.17 -16.55 10.19
N GLY A 275 -6.61 -17.35 11.16
CA GLY A 275 -6.49 -17.10 12.59
C GLY A 275 -5.11 -17.44 13.14
N ASN A 276 -5.06 -17.84 14.41
CA ASN A 276 -3.79 -18.07 15.10
C ASN A 276 -3.16 -19.42 14.78
N SER A 277 -3.96 -20.45 14.53
CA SER A 277 -3.48 -21.78 14.21
C SER A 277 -4.58 -22.60 13.58
N GLY A 278 -4.17 -23.58 12.79
CA GLY A 278 -5.10 -24.50 12.15
C GLY A 278 -4.44 -25.37 11.09
N LEU A 279 -5.29 -25.97 10.29
CA LEU A 279 -4.95 -26.92 9.24
C LEU A 279 -5.54 -26.46 7.91
N LEU A 280 -4.71 -26.49 6.87
CA LEU A 280 -5.11 -26.33 5.47
C LEU A 280 -5.01 -27.70 4.80
N ASP A 281 -6.03 -28.13 4.09
CA ASP A 281 -5.97 -29.33 3.25
C ASP A 281 -6.38 -28.99 1.83
N LEU A 282 -5.47 -29.16 0.88
CA LEU A 282 -5.67 -28.74 -0.51
C LEU A 282 -6.65 -29.63 -1.29
N CYS A 283 -7.06 -30.78 -0.76
CA CYS A 283 -7.83 -31.77 -1.54
C CYS A 283 -8.83 -32.61 -0.74
N SER A 284 -8.79 -32.62 0.60
CA SER A 284 -9.61 -33.51 1.43
C SER A 284 -10.78 -32.79 2.11
N GLU A 285 -12.01 -33.25 1.84
CA GLU A 285 -13.24 -32.86 2.57
C GLU A 285 -13.21 -33.24 4.06
N LYS A 286 -12.30 -34.13 4.45
CA LYS A 286 -12.01 -34.45 5.85
C LYS A 286 -10.55 -34.13 6.13
N PRO A 287 -10.24 -32.86 6.44
CA PRO A 287 -8.88 -32.46 6.79
C PRO A 287 -8.38 -33.28 7.98
N SER A 288 -7.17 -33.79 7.87
CA SER A 288 -6.50 -34.47 8.99
C SER A 288 -5.01 -34.20 8.93
N HIS A 289 -4.34 -34.21 10.09
CA HIS A 289 -2.87 -34.08 10.15
C HIS A 289 -2.13 -35.21 9.41
N SER A 290 -2.80 -36.35 9.18
CA SER A 290 -2.28 -37.47 8.39
C SER A 290 -2.47 -37.33 6.88
N SER A 291 -3.15 -36.29 6.42
CA SER A 291 -3.37 -36.06 4.99
C SER A 291 -2.06 -35.72 4.28
N LEU A 292 -1.88 -36.24 3.07
CA LEU A 292 -0.68 -35.96 2.25
C LEU A 292 -0.70 -34.54 1.66
N THR A 293 -1.85 -33.87 1.72
CA THR A 293 -2.08 -32.50 1.23
C THR A 293 -2.29 -31.51 2.37
N ALA A 294 -2.04 -31.93 3.61
CA ALA A 294 -2.22 -31.12 4.82
C ALA A 294 -1.02 -30.23 5.11
N ILE A 295 -1.29 -28.95 5.37
CA ILE A 295 -0.32 -27.95 5.83
C ILE A 295 -0.85 -27.39 7.14
N THR A 296 -0.09 -27.54 8.22
CA THR A 296 -0.44 -26.89 9.49
C THR A 296 0.16 -25.51 9.56
N TYR A 297 -0.52 -24.59 10.23
CA TYR A 297 -0.03 -23.24 10.41
C TYR A 297 -0.16 -22.79 11.86
N THR A 298 0.75 -21.90 12.28
CA THR A 298 0.70 -21.25 13.59
C THR A 298 1.32 -19.87 13.49
N THR A 299 0.60 -18.85 13.95
CA THR A 299 1.10 -17.49 14.11
C THR A 299 1.89 -17.41 15.42
N SER A 300 2.99 -16.69 15.40
CA SER A 300 3.78 -16.42 16.61
C SER A 300 4.27 -14.98 16.62
N TYR A 301 4.33 -14.46 17.85
CA TYR A 301 4.72 -13.10 18.19
C TYR A 301 6.08 -13.16 18.87
N PHE A 302 7.09 -12.42 18.40
CA PHE A 302 8.40 -12.41 19.06
C PHE A 302 9.04 -11.03 19.08
N LYS A 303 9.58 -10.66 20.25
CA LYS A 303 10.32 -9.41 20.44
C LYS A 303 11.67 -9.51 19.72
N ALA A 304 12.01 -8.56 18.85
CA ALA A 304 13.34 -8.48 18.26
C ALA A 304 14.38 -8.23 19.37
N LEU A 305 15.39 -9.10 19.47
CA LEU A 305 16.56 -8.86 20.32
C LEU A 305 17.35 -7.71 19.68
N GLU A 306 17.68 -6.69 20.46
CA GLU A 306 18.59 -5.62 20.04
C GLU A 306 19.98 -6.23 19.76
N PRO A 307 20.70 -5.80 18.71
CA PRO A 307 22.09 -6.18 18.54
C PRO A 307 22.91 -5.63 19.72
N GLU A 308 23.64 -6.51 20.42
CA GLU A 308 24.56 -6.14 21.49
C GLU A 308 25.52 -5.06 20.97
N THR A 309 25.43 -3.87 21.56
CA THR A 309 26.41 -2.82 21.33
C THR A 309 27.70 -3.24 22.02
N ALA A 310 28.71 -3.60 21.22
CA ALA A 310 30.07 -3.79 21.67
C ALA A 310 30.51 -2.51 22.38
N THR A 311 30.61 -2.59 23.71
CA THR A 311 31.15 -1.54 24.55
C THR A 311 32.67 -1.59 24.38
N ASP A 312 33.21 -0.78 23.47
CA ASP A 312 34.65 -0.57 23.39
C ASP A 312 35.03 0.35 24.55
N ALA A 313 35.62 -0.26 25.58
CA ALA A 313 36.11 0.41 26.77
C ALA A 313 37.38 1.19 26.41
N ALA A 314 37.38 2.46 26.78
CA ALA A 314 38.57 3.29 26.80
C ALA A 314 39.66 2.67 27.70
N ASP A 315 40.88 2.65 27.20
CA ASP A 315 42.13 2.82 27.96
C ASP A 315 43.09 3.68 27.12
#